data_AF-A0A3C0K606-F1
#
_entry.id   AF-A0A3C0K606-F1
#
_cell.length_a   1.000
_cell.length_b   1.000
_cell.length_c   1.000
_cell.angle_alpha   90.00
_cell.angle_beta   90.00
_cell.angle_gamma   90.00
#
_symmetry.space_group_name_H-M   'P 1'
#
loop_
_entity.id
_entity.type
_entity.pdbx_description
1 polymer ?
#
loop_
_entity_poly.entity_id
_entity_poly.type
_entity_poly.pdbx_seq_one_letter_code
_entity_poly.pdbx_strand_id
1 'polypeptide(L)'
;MSNELDNKIMQMLDNADFLTLATSVDNNSSASNVYFANDGYDIYFFTFNPTRKAEQIRVNPCVQCVVRPDGTEGIKELQIEGIASRVSDEEEANKAYSMILNVTEAFKEYMEDDFLKKNNVIGYYKIKPTVIKYVDFFATRRFEWKEFPQNNETLFSSIVKGIARRIGLYLRAVRAPFFTATIAPICLGASVFYYSFGIIDWQLFWWTLFGGILAHAGTNVANDYSDHLSRNDEVNKLASPFNGGSRMIQAGLMSPVKVFIIAVLMFIGTILIGLNINAKIHGEMLAISPLLWFGVAGILLGIFYTAAPLQFSYKGFGDIGVMLGFGPIMAMGSHYVQQQALLPLENWQYVPVLLASVPVAILIGLVLFINGFQDYQADKEVGKRTWIVRLSEGGELANYRKPFYVYKFSLYFTFSYIAILGLIGIFSTGIATPWILLALLPSVLAWNAINKGEQWLDRWLDDSEDRDKLPYELLIVNVSTIGTHFSVALLLTVGYFLGNVF
;
A
#
# COMPACT_ATOMS: atom_id res chain seq x y z
N MET A 1 -28.04 28.50 35.70
CA MET A 1 -26.61 28.31 35.38
C MET A 1 -26.41 27.68 34.00
N SER A 2 -27.09 26.58 33.63
CA SER A 2 -26.88 25.97 32.29
C SER A 2 -27.18 26.94 31.13
N ASN A 3 -28.26 27.72 31.20
CA ASN A 3 -28.60 28.67 30.12
C ASN A 3 -27.55 29.77 29.89
N GLU A 4 -26.79 30.18 30.91
CA GLU A 4 -25.78 31.25 30.73
C GLU A 4 -24.52 30.72 30.04
N LEU A 5 -24.02 29.55 30.49
CA LEU A 5 -22.90 28.89 29.84
C LEU A 5 -23.25 28.46 28.41
N ASP A 6 -24.46 27.96 28.20
CA ASP A 6 -24.95 27.55 26.88
C ASP A 6 -24.97 28.75 25.91
N ASN A 7 -25.46 29.90 26.36
CA ASN A 7 -25.43 31.14 25.57
C ASN A 7 -23.99 31.59 25.27
N LYS A 8 -23.08 31.52 26.25
CA LYS A 8 -21.66 31.84 26.06
C LYS A 8 -21.01 30.94 25.00
N ILE A 9 -21.27 29.63 25.06
CA ILE A 9 -20.74 28.65 24.11
C ILE A 9 -21.30 28.91 22.71
N MET A 10 -22.62 29.03 22.56
CA MET A 10 -23.25 29.27 21.24
C MET A 10 -22.78 30.57 20.63
N GLN A 11 -22.71 31.65 21.42
CA GLN A 11 -22.18 32.93 20.93
C GLN A 11 -20.74 32.81 20.42
N MET A 12 -19.89 31.98 21.02
CA MET A 12 -18.54 31.79 20.51
C MET A 12 -18.47 30.92 19.25
N LEU A 13 -19.33 29.92 19.12
CA LEU A 13 -19.42 29.09 17.92
C LEU A 13 -19.97 29.90 16.74
N ASP A 14 -21.05 30.65 16.96
CA ASP A 14 -21.75 31.40 15.91
C ASP A 14 -20.96 32.60 15.39
N ASN A 15 -20.00 33.13 16.16
CA ASN A 15 -19.16 34.27 15.78
C ASN A 15 -17.77 33.87 15.26
N ALA A 16 -17.48 32.57 15.13
CA ALA A 16 -16.18 32.10 14.65
C ALA A 16 -16.34 31.34 13.32
N ASP A 17 -15.56 31.72 12.32
CA ASP A 17 -15.57 31.05 11.02
C ASP A 17 -14.61 29.85 10.98
N PHE A 18 -13.62 29.83 11.88
CA PHE A 18 -12.56 28.83 11.94
C PHE A 18 -12.48 28.13 13.29
N LEU A 19 -12.14 26.86 13.25
CA LEU A 19 -11.63 26.13 14.40
C LEU A 19 -10.25 25.59 14.09
N THR A 20 -9.37 25.56 15.10
CA THR A 20 -8.12 24.81 15.03
C THR A 20 -8.39 23.39 15.45
N LEU A 21 -8.30 22.45 14.51
CA LEU A 21 -8.51 21.02 14.74
C LEU A 21 -7.17 20.33 15.01
N ALA A 22 -7.08 19.65 16.14
CA ALA A 22 -5.98 18.77 16.50
C ALA A 22 -6.38 17.28 16.40
N THR A 23 -5.56 16.53 15.69
CA THR A 23 -5.70 15.07 15.48
C THR A 23 -4.40 14.38 15.85
N SER A 24 -4.44 13.14 16.33
CA SER A 24 -3.24 12.40 16.71
C SER A 24 -3.43 10.89 16.56
N VAL A 25 -2.46 10.24 15.93
CA VAL A 25 -2.35 8.77 15.88
C VAL A 25 -0.93 8.42 16.28
N ASP A 26 -0.78 7.55 17.29
CA ASP A 26 0.52 6.98 17.66
C ASP A 26 1.61 8.05 17.94
N ASN A 27 1.25 9.08 18.72
CA ASN A 27 2.07 10.25 19.05
C ASN A 27 2.49 11.13 17.86
N ASN A 28 1.89 10.93 16.67
CA ASN A 28 2.14 11.74 15.49
C ASN A 28 1.02 12.78 15.33
N SER A 29 1.08 13.88 16.07
CA SER A 29 0.02 14.88 16.12
C SER A 29 0.03 15.85 14.93
N SER A 30 -1.15 16.36 14.56
CA SER A 30 -1.35 17.39 13.54
C SER A 30 -2.31 18.43 14.08
N ALA A 31 -2.09 19.70 13.75
CA ALA A 31 -3.03 20.78 13.99
C ALA A 31 -3.26 21.57 12.69
N SER A 32 -4.49 21.99 12.44
CA SER A 32 -4.82 22.79 11.25
C SER A 32 -6.12 23.56 11.45
N ASN A 33 -6.19 24.76 10.89
CA ASN A 33 -7.45 25.48 10.80
C ASN A 33 -8.36 24.86 9.75
N VAL A 34 -9.64 24.77 10.06
CA VAL A 34 -10.71 24.40 9.12
C VAL A 34 -11.86 25.37 9.29
N TYR A 35 -12.53 25.69 8.19
CA TYR A 35 -13.83 26.33 8.26
C TYR A 35 -14.82 25.33 8.85
N PHE A 36 -15.67 25.81 9.74
CA PHE A 36 -16.68 24.99 10.37
C PHE A 36 -18.02 25.71 10.44
N ALA A 37 -19.07 24.94 10.63
CA ALA A 37 -20.37 25.43 11.03
C ALA A 37 -20.90 24.56 12.17
N ASN A 38 -21.88 25.03 12.93
CA ASN A 38 -22.47 24.30 14.05
C ASN A 38 -23.98 24.10 13.87
N ASP A 39 -24.48 22.98 14.37
CA ASP A 39 -25.90 22.71 14.58
C ASP A 39 -26.10 22.37 16.06
N GLY A 40 -26.48 23.39 16.84
CA GLY A 40 -26.35 23.34 18.28
C GLY A 40 -24.88 23.14 18.68
N TYR A 41 -24.58 22.05 19.38
CA TYR A 41 -23.21 21.71 19.80
C TYR A 41 -22.47 20.83 18.79
N ASP A 42 -23.18 20.24 17.82
CA ASP A 42 -22.55 19.41 16.81
C ASP A 42 -21.82 20.30 15.81
N ILE A 43 -20.55 19.99 15.55
CA ILE A 43 -19.68 20.80 14.70
C ILE A 43 -19.45 20.08 13.38
N TYR A 44 -19.66 20.77 12.26
CA TYR A 44 -19.46 20.27 10.92
C TYR A 44 -18.30 21.00 10.25
N PHE A 45 -17.44 20.27 9.57
CA PHE A 45 -16.36 20.87 8.77
C PHE A 45 -16.11 20.09 7.49
N PHE A 46 -15.48 20.77 6.54
CA PHE A 46 -15.09 20.22 5.24
C PHE A 46 -13.58 20.03 5.17
N THR A 47 -13.14 18.94 4.54
CA THR A 47 -11.74 18.75 4.13
C THR A 47 -11.65 17.85 2.91
N PHE A 48 -10.58 18.03 2.14
CA PHE A 48 -10.23 17.10 1.08
C PHE A 48 -9.74 15.76 1.64
N ASN A 49 -9.89 14.71 0.82
CA ASN A 49 -9.43 13.35 1.06
C ASN A 49 -8.50 12.89 -0.07
N PRO A 50 -7.40 12.19 0.24
CA PRO A 50 -6.86 12.01 1.59
C PRO A 50 -6.15 13.28 2.09
N THR A 51 -6.38 13.64 3.35
CA THR A 51 -5.52 14.59 4.08
C THR A 51 -5.07 13.96 5.39
N ARG A 52 -3.97 14.46 5.97
CA ARG A 52 -3.46 13.96 7.26
C ARG A 52 -4.53 13.93 8.36
N LYS A 53 -5.34 14.98 8.50
CA LYS A 53 -6.40 15.04 9.51
C LYS A 53 -7.51 14.02 9.26
N ALA A 54 -7.94 13.89 8.00
CA ALA A 54 -8.97 12.92 7.59
C ALA A 54 -8.51 11.48 7.84
N GLU A 55 -7.27 11.15 7.48
CA GLU A 55 -6.69 9.84 7.71
C GLU A 55 -6.50 9.55 9.20
N GLN A 56 -6.07 10.54 9.98
CA GLN A 56 -5.94 10.39 11.43
C GLN A 56 -7.30 10.17 12.11
N ILE A 57 -8.34 10.92 11.75
CA ILE A 57 -9.71 10.73 12.28
C ILE A 57 -10.23 9.32 12.01
N ARG A 58 -9.95 8.77 10.82
CA ARG A 58 -10.36 7.41 10.44
C ARG A 58 -9.79 6.34 11.39
N VAL A 59 -8.58 6.57 11.92
CA VAL A 59 -7.88 5.63 12.80
C VAL A 59 -8.11 5.96 14.29
N ASN A 60 -8.12 7.23 14.65
CA ASN A 60 -8.41 7.73 15.98
C ASN A 60 -9.43 8.89 15.88
N PRO A 61 -10.72 8.63 16.15
CA PRO A 61 -11.77 9.64 16.03
C PRO A 61 -11.74 10.66 17.17
N CYS A 62 -10.97 10.44 18.23
CA CYS A 62 -10.84 11.42 19.31
C CYS A 62 -10.05 12.64 18.81
N VAL A 63 -10.69 13.80 18.85
CA VAL A 63 -10.12 15.07 18.40
C VAL A 63 -10.19 16.11 19.52
N GLN A 64 -9.34 17.11 19.41
CA GLN A 64 -9.45 18.35 20.17
C GLN A 64 -9.59 19.50 19.21
N CYS A 65 -10.42 20.48 19.54
CA CYS A 65 -10.49 21.71 18.79
C CYS A 65 -10.51 22.95 19.69
N VAL A 66 -9.94 24.03 19.16
CA VAL A 66 -10.01 25.36 19.77
C VAL A 66 -10.83 26.25 18.85
N VAL A 67 -11.81 26.95 19.42
CA VAL A 67 -12.62 27.94 18.71
C VAL A 67 -12.39 29.30 19.36
N ARG A 68 -11.98 30.27 18.55
CA ARG A 68 -11.75 31.65 18.98
C ARG A 68 -12.21 32.59 17.86
N PRO A 69 -13.23 33.42 18.10
CA PRO A 69 -13.65 34.45 17.14
C PRO A 69 -12.52 35.44 16.83
N ASP A 70 -12.48 35.92 15.60
CA ASP A 70 -11.55 36.97 15.19
C ASP A 70 -11.81 38.28 15.96
N GLY A 71 -10.74 39.03 16.22
CA GLY A 71 -10.83 40.29 16.98
C GLY A 71 -11.00 40.12 18.50
N THR A 72 -10.98 38.89 19.03
CA THR A 72 -11.06 38.65 20.48
C THR A 72 -9.77 39.10 21.19
N GLU A 73 -9.86 40.02 22.15
CA GLU A 73 -8.73 40.42 23.00
C GLU A 73 -8.41 39.36 24.07
N GLY A 74 -7.12 39.12 24.30
CA GLY A 74 -6.58 38.14 25.24
C GLY A 74 -7.06 36.70 25.03
N ILE A 75 -7.11 35.91 26.11
CA ILE A 75 -7.49 34.48 26.05
C ILE A 75 -8.95 34.35 26.41
N LYS A 76 -9.77 34.30 25.36
CA LYS A 76 -11.18 33.95 25.41
C LYS A 76 -11.49 32.98 24.27
N GLU A 77 -11.74 31.73 24.60
CA GLU A 77 -11.80 30.61 23.65
C GLU A 77 -12.67 29.46 24.17
N LEU A 78 -13.11 28.61 23.23
CA LEU A 78 -13.61 27.29 23.55
C LEU A 78 -12.50 26.26 23.35
N GLN A 79 -12.31 25.39 24.33
CA GLN A 79 -11.51 24.17 24.18
C GLN A 79 -12.45 22.98 24.19
N ILE A 80 -12.53 22.27 23.08
CA ILE A 80 -13.52 21.22 22.84
C ILE A 80 -12.79 19.89 22.68
N GLU A 81 -13.22 18.91 23.46
CA GLU A 81 -12.89 17.50 23.28
C GLU A 81 -14.08 16.85 22.58
N GLY A 82 -13.84 16.01 21.57
CA GLY A 82 -14.93 15.41 20.81
C GLY A 82 -14.56 14.17 20.02
N ILE A 83 -15.60 13.52 19.48
CA ILE A 83 -15.48 12.37 18.58
C ILE A 83 -15.84 12.82 17.18
N ALA A 84 -14.86 12.77 16.28
CA ALA A 84 -15.02 13.10 14.87
C ALA A 84 -15.37 11.85 14.05
N SER A 85 -16.33 11.97 13.13
CA SER A 85 -16.67 10.94 12.16
C SER A 85 -16.94 11.56 10.80
N ARG A 86 -16.57 10.86 9.73
CA ARG A 86 -16.98 11.24 8.37
C ARG A 86 -18.49 11.09 8.26
N VAL A 87 -19.15 12.10 7.70
CA VAL A 87 -20.58 12.04 7.37
C VAL A 87 -20.74 11.15 6.14
N SER A 88 -21.48 10.06 6.30
CA SER A 88 -21.74 9.08 5.23
C SER A 88 -23.15 9.16 4.67
N ASP A 89 -24.08 9.73 5.44
CA ASP A 89 -25.46 9.94 5.01
C ASP A 89 -25.55 11.13 4.06
N GLU A 90 -26.28 10.97 2.96
CA GLU A 90 -26.34 11.95 1.88
C GLU A 90 -27.14 13.21 2.31
N GLU A 91 -28.20 13.04 3.10
CA GLU A 91 -29.01 14.15 3.61
C GLU A 91 -28.20 14.98 4.61
N GLU A 92 -27.50 14.31 5.55
CA GLU A 92 -26.61 14.99 6.50
C GLU A 92 -25.41 15.65 5.79
N ALA A 93 -24.87 15.04 4.72
CA ALA A 93 -23.81 15.63 3.92
C ALA A 93 -24.27 16.91 3.20
N ASN A 94 -25.48 16.89 2.63
CA ASN A 94 -26.09 18.07 1.99
C ASN A 94 -26.38 19.19 3.02
N LYS A 95 -26.79 18.82 4.24
CA LYS A 95 -26.92 19.76 5.35
C LYS A 95 -25.58 20.38 5.73
N ALA A 96 -24.54 19.56 5.92
CA ALA A 96 -23.19 20.02 6.23
C ALA A 96 -22.64 20.96 5.15
N TYR A 97 -22.83 20.61 3.87
CA TYR A 97 -22.49 21.44 2.73
C TYR A 97 -23.15 22.82 2.81
N SER A 98 -24.47 22.86 2.99
CA SER A 98 -25.23 24.12 3.04
C SER A 98 -24.79 25.01 4.20
N MET A 99 -24.54 24.42 5.38
CA MET A 99 -24.07 25.17 6.55
C MET A 99 -22.66 25.74 6.35
N ILE A 100 -21.75 24.98 5.73
CA ILE A 100 -20.38 25.43 5.48
C ILE A 100 -20.35 26.53 4.42
N LEU A 101 -21.21 26.48 3.39
CA LEU A 101 -21.31 27.55 2.39
C LEU A 101 -21.78 28.88 2.97
N ASN A 102 -22.58 28.86 4.05
CA ASN A 102 -22.96 30.09 4.75
C ASN A 102 -21.77 30.76 5.45
N VAL A 103 -20.70 29.99 5.72
CA VAL A 103 -19.47 30.48 6.36
C VAL A 103 -18.42 30.86 5.31
N THR A 104 -18.29 30.07 4.24
CA THR A 104 -17.31 30.35 3.18
C THR A 104 -17.72 29.78 1.82
N GLU A 105 -17.56 30.58 0.76
CA GLU A 105 -17.69 30.14 -0.63
C GLU A 105 -16.36 29.70 -1.26
N ALA A 106 -15.23 29.81 -0.53
CA ALA A 106 -13.89 29.63 -1.07
C ALA A 106 -13.64 28.24 -1.69
N PHE A 107 -14.40 27.23 -1.27
CA PHE A 107 -14.27 25.86 -1.76
C PHE A 107 -15.46 25.39 -2.60
N LYS A 108 -16.41 26.27 -2.92
CA LYS A 108 -17.66 25.90 -3.59
C LYS A 108 -17.43 25.18 -4.91
N GLU A 109 -16.54 25.70 -5.76
CA GLU A 109 -16.20 25.09 -7.05
C GLU A 109 -15.72 23.63 -6.88
N TYR A 110 -14.85 23.37 -5.90
CA TYR A 110 -14.37 22.02 -5.61
C TYR A 110 -15.44 21.13 -4.97
N MET A 111 -16.25 21.68 -4.06
CA MET A 111 -17.35 20.96 -3.41
C MET A 111 -18.44 20.54 -4.39
N GLU A 112 -18.64 21.31 -5.46
CA GLU A 112 -19.63 21.05 -6.50
C GLU A 112 -19.11 20.16 -7.63
N ASP A 113 -17.79 20.01 -7.79
CA ASP A 113 -17.14 19.21 -8.83
C ASP A 113 -17.52 17.70 -8.78
N ASP A 114 -18.11 17.23 -9.88
CA ASP A 114 -18.58 15.84 -10.02
C ASP A 114 -17.45 14.80 -10.03
N PHE A 115 -16.27 15.15 -10.58
CA PHE A 115 -15.12 14.26 -10.59
C PHE A 115 -14.57 14.07 -9.18
N LEU A 116 -14.45 15.14 -8.40
CA LEU A 116 -13.97 15.08 -7.02
C LEU A 116 -14.96 14.33 -6.11
N LYS A 117 -16.28 14.52 -6.29
CA LYS A 117 -17.31 13.75 -5.59
C LYS A 117 -17.24 12.26 -5.93
N LYS A 118 -17.23 11.92 -7.22
CA LYS A 118 -17.19 10.53 -7.70
C LYS A 118 -15.95 9.77 -7.20
N ASN A 119 -14.82 10.47 -7.06
CA ASN A 119 -13.58 9.91 -6.56
C ASN A 119 -13.40 10.03 -5.03
N ASN A 120 -14.45 10.38 -4.27
CA ASN A 120 -14.44 10.49 -2.81
C ASN A 120 -13.42 11.49 -2.25
N VAL A 121 -13.00 12.48 -3.04
CA VAL A 121 -12.05 13.53 -2.63
C VAL A 121 -12.72 14.55 -1.69
N ILE A 122 -14.03 14.75 -1.82
CA ILE A 122 -14.81 15.65 -0.95
C ILE A 122 -15.21 14.91 0.33
N GLY A 123 -14.91 15.51 1.48
CA GLY A 123 -15.17 14.95 2.81
C GLY A 123 -15.84 15.93 3.75
N TYR A 124 -17.04 15.58 4.23
CA TYR A 124 -17.71 16.25 5.34
C TYR A 124 -17.53 15.45 6.61
N TYR A 125 -17.29 16.14 7.72
CA TYR A 125 -17.02 15.54 9.02
C TYR A 125 -17.87 16.21 10.08
N LYS A 126 -18.32 15.40 11.02
CA LYS A 126 -19.07 15.82 12.21
C LYS A 126 -18.25 15.53 13.45
N ILE A 127 -18.11 16.51 14.33
CA ILE A 127 -17.54 16.38 15.66
C ILE A 127 -18.69 16.45 16.66
N LYS A 128 -18.86 15.39 17.43
CA LYS A 128 -19.74 15.37 18.60
C LYS A 128 -18.93 15.70 19.84
N PRO A 129 -19.14 16.85 20.50
CA PRO A 129 -18.39 17.19 21.71
C PRO A 129 -18.65 16.20 22.83
N THR A 130 -17.61 15.83 23.57
CA THR A 130 -17.70 15.09 24.83
C THR A 130 -17.52 16.05 26.01
N VAL A 131 -16.69 17.08 25.85
CA VAL A 131 -16.49 18.18 26.81
C VAL A 131 -16.28 19.48 26.04
N ILE A 132 -16.95 20.56 26.45
CA ILE A 132 -16.68 21.93 25.99
C ILE A 132 -16.25 22.75 27.19
N LYS A 133 -15.04 23.31 27.17
CA LYS A 133 -14.53 24.23 28.18
C LYS A 133 -14.58 25.65 27.61
N TYR A 134 -15.29 26.53 28.29
CA TYR A 134 -15.27 27.95 28.06
C TYR A 134 -14.18 28.58 28.93
N VAL A 135 -13.21 29.23 28.30
CA VAL A 135 -12.09 29.89 28.95
C VAL A 135 -12.20 31.39 28.67
N ASP A 136 -12.27 32.22 29.71
CA ASP A 136 -12.25 33.68 29.59
C ASP A 136 -11.42 34.27 30.75
N PHE A 137 -10.19 34.67 30.47
CA PHE A 137 -9.27 35.19 31.50
C PHE A 137 -9.67 36.56 32.06
N PHE A 138 -10.60 37.26 31.42
CA PHE A 138 -11.12 38.56 31.87
C PHE A 138 -12.39 38.41 32.74
N ALA A 139 -13.06 37.27 32.68
CA ALA A 139 -14.23 36.99 33.49
C ALA A 139 -13.87 36.62 34.94
N THR A 140 -14.80 36.89 35.87
CA THR A 140 -14.68 36.46 37.28
C THR A 140 -14.60 34.94 37.40
N ARG A 141 -15.35 34.21 36.57
CA ARG A 141 -15.20 32.76 36.39
C ARG A 141 -14.41 32.50 35.12
N ARG A 142 -13.13 32.18 35.31
CA ARG A 142 -12.18 32.01 34.20
C ARG A 142 -12.34 30.70 33.43
N PHE A 143 -12.88 29.67 34.09
CA PHE A 143 -13.05 28.34 33.54
C PHE A 143 -14.45 27.84 33.86
N GLU A 144 -15.22 27.53 32.83
CA GLU A 144 -16.54 26.91 32.92
C GLU A 144 -16.57 25.76 31.91
N TRP A 145 -17.30 24.66 32.16
CA TRP A 145 -17.35 23.55 31.22
C TRP A 145 -18.69 22.82 31.21
N LYS A 146 -18.96 22.14 30.11
CA LYS A 146 -20.13 21.30 29.87
C LYS A 146 -19.71 19.94 29.35
N GLU A 147 -20.28 18.88 29.91
CA GLU A 147 -19.98 17.49 29.53
C GLU A 147 -21.16 16.85 28.81
N PHE A 148 -20.85 15.95 27.89
CA PHE A 148 -21.81 15.19 27.08
C PHE A 148 -21.49 13.69 27.18
N PRO A 149 -21.75 13.06 28.35
CA PRO A 149 -21.39 11.66 28.59
C PRO A 149 -22.02 10.69 27.58
N GLN A 150 -23.19 11.02 27.04
CA GLN A 150 -23.89 10.25 26.01
C GLN A 150 -23.13 10.15 24.68
N ASN A 151 -22.18 11.05 24.41
CA ASN A 151 -21.36 11.04 23.19
C ASN A 151 -20.12 10.15 23.33
N ASN A 152 -19.81 9.64 24.53
CA ASN A 152 -18.69 8.72 24.72
C ASN A 152 -19.03 7.31 24.23
N GLU A 153 -18.06 6.65 23.60
CA GLU A 153 -18.17 5.22 23.32
C GLU A 153 -18.09 4.39 24.61
N THR A 154 -18.77 3.24 24.64
CA THR A 154 -18.57 2.28 25.74
C THR A 154 -17.15 1.74 25.73
N LEU A 155 -16.59 1.43 26.91
CA LEU A 155 -15.22 0.92 27.05
C LEU A 155 -14.96 -0.29 26.15
N PHE A 156 -15.88 -1.25 26.14
CA PHE A 156 -15.77 -2.44 25.30
C PHE A 156 -15.72 -2.10 23.80
N SER A 157 -16.63 -1.23 23.33
CA SER A 157 -16.65 -0.76 21.94
C SER A 157 -15.34 -0.06 21.56
N SER A 158 -14.85 0.81 22.44
CA SER A 158 -13.60 1.55 22.24
C SER A 158 -12.39 0.61 22.11
N ILE A 159 -12.29 -0.42 22.96
CA ILE A 159 -11.23 -1.43 22.90
C ILE A 159 -11.31 -2.22 21.59
N VAL A 160 -12.47 -2.80 21.26
CA VAL A 160 -12.63 -3.66 20.08
C VAL A 160 -12.37 -2.87 18.79
N LYS A 161 -12.99 -1.70 18.63
CA LYS A 161 -12.76 -0.83 17.46
C LYS A 161 -11.31 -0.34 17.42
N GLY A 162 -10.72 -0.01 18.56
CA GLY A 162 -9.31 0.39 18.65
C GLY A 162 -8.35 -0.69 18.16
N ILE A 163 -8.55 -1.95 18.56
CA ILE A 163 -7.77 -3.09 18.09
C ILE A 163 -7.95 -3.29 16.59
N ALA A 164 -9.20 -3.30 16.10
CA ALA A 164 -9.49 -3.49 14.67
C ALA A 164 -8.83 -2.42 13.80
N ARG A 165 -8.91 -1.13 14.21
CA ARG A 165 -8.25 -0.02 13.52
C ARG A 165 -6.73 -0.15 13.53
N ARG A 166 -6.14 -0.59 14.65
CA ARG A 166 -4.69 -0.86 14.74
C ARG A 166 -4.26 -1.99 13.81
N ILE A 167 -4.98 -3.11 13.78
CA ILE A 167 -4.70 -4.21 12.86
C ILE A 167 -4.75 -3.71 11.41
N GLY A 168 -5.81 -2.99 11.03
CA GLY A 168 -5.92 -2.40 9.70
C GLY A 168 -4.77 -1.46 9.34
N LEU A 169 -4.28 -0.68 10.32
CA LEU A 169 -3.13 0.21 10.16
C LEU A 169 -1.82 -0.56 9.89
N TYR A 170 -1.55 -1.65 10.63
CA TYR A 170 -0.38 -2.48 10.36
C TYR A 170 -0.49 -3.26 9.05
N LEU A 171 -1.68 -3.78 8.70
CA LEU A 171 -1.91 -4.45 7.41
C LEU A 171 -1.68 -3.51 6.22
N ARG A 172 -2.08 -2.24 6.35
CA ARG A 172 -1.80 -1.22 5.33
C ARG A 172 -0.30 -0.89 5.27
N ALA A 173 0.37 -0.77 6.42
CA ALA A 173 1.81 -0.48 6.49
C ALA A 173 2.65 -1.54 5.78
N VAL A 174 2.39 -2.83 6.03
CA VAL A 174 3.12 -3.93 5.37
C VAL A 174 2.64 -4.21 3.95
N ARG A 175 1.61 -3.48 3.49
CA ARG A 175 0.95 -3.64 2.19
C ARG A 175 0.49 -5.09 1.95
N ALA A 176 -0.24 -5.64 2.93
CA ALA A 176 -0.62 -7.06 2.98
C ALA A 176 -1.26 -7.64 1.69
N PRO A 177 -2.10 -6.91 0.93
CA PRO A 177 -2.64 -7.43 -0.33
C PRO A 177 -1.57 -7.89 -1.34
N PHE A 178 -0.36 -7.31 -1.31
CA PHE A 178 0.73 -7.71 -2.20
C PHE A 178 1.41 -9.02 -1.78
N PHE A 179 1.10 -9.60 -0.61
CA PHE A 179 1.67 -10.89 -0.22
C PHE A 179 1.30 -12.03 -1.18
N THR A 180 0.29 -11.84 -2.02
CA THR A 180 0.02 -12.70 -3.19
C THR A 180 1.26 -12.88 -4.09
N ALA A 181 2.10 -11.86 -4.24
CA ALA A 181 3.36 -11.92 -4.98
C ALA A 181 4.42 -12.83 -4.32
N THR A 182 4.32 -13.08 -3.02
CA THR A 182 5.20 -13.99 -2.27
C THR A 182 4.61 -15.40 -2.18
N ILE A 183 3.30 -15.50 -1.94
CA ILE A 183 2.59 -16.78 -1.85
C ILE A 183 2.75 -17.56 -3.17
N ALA A 184 2.54 -16.88 -4.30
CA ALA A 184 2.62 -17.46 -5.63
C ALA A 184 3.93 -18.23 -5.93
N PRO A 185 5.13 -17.62 -5.88
CA PRO A 185 6.39 -18.30 -6.17
C PRO A 185 6.75 -19.37 -5.13
N ILE A 186 6.42 -19.19 -3.85
CA ILE A 186 6.69 -20.20 -2.81
C ILE A 186 5.83 -21.45 -3.03
N CYS A 187 4.54 -21.28 -3.35
CA CYS A 187 3.66 -22.38 -3.75
C CYS A 187 4.17 -23.05 -5.03
N LEU A 188 4.61 -22.28 -6.02
CA LEU A 188 5.19 -22.81 -7.25
C LEU A 188 6.41 -23.70 -6.96
N GLY A 189 7.37 -23.22 -6.17
CA GLY A 189 8.55 -23.99 -5.79
C GLY A 189 8.22 -25.32 -5.10
N ALA A 190 7.26 -25.30 -4.16
CA ALA A 190 6.80 -26.51 -3.50
C ALA A 190 6.07 -27.46 -4.46
N SER A 191 5.26 -26.93 -5.38
CA SER A 191 4.53 -27.75 -6.37
C SER A 191 5.46 -28.41 -7.40
N VAL A 192 6.53 -27.74 -7.81
CA VAL A 192 7.56 -28.33 -8.70
C VAL A 192 8.26 -29.50 -8.00
N PHE A 193 8.55 -29.39 -6.71
CA PHE A 193 9.08 -30.52 -5.94
C PHE A 193 8.05 -31.66 -5.80
N TYR A 194 6.81 -31.31 -5.47
CA TYR A 194 5.70 -32.26 -5.40
C TYR A 194 5.50 -33.02 -6.71
N TYR A 195 5.69 -32.35 -7.86
CA TYR A 195 5.59 -33.00 -9.17
C TYR A 195 6.51 -34.22 -9.29
N SER A 196 7.74 -34.10 -8.81
CA SER A 196 8.74 -35.16 -8.88
C SER A 196 8.57 -36.26 -7.82
N PHE A 197 8.09 -35.91 -6.61
CA PHE A 197 8.14 -36.83 -5.46
C PHE A 197 6.79 -37.12 -4.79
N GLY A 198 5.72 -36.41 -5.13
CA GLY A 198 4.36 -36.61 -4.61
C GLY A 198 4.17 -36.29 -3.12
N ILE A 199 5.14 -35.62 -2.47
CA ILE A 199 5.14 -35.34 -1.03
C ILE A 199 5.54 -33.87 -0.77
N ILE A 200 4.94 -33.26 0.25
CA ILE A 200 5.29 -31.95 0.79
C ILE A 200 5.48 -32.05 2.31
N ASP A 201 6.57 -31.50 2.82
CA ASP A 201 6.71 -31.20 4.24
C ASP A 201 5.95 -29.90 4.55
N TRP A 202 4.73 -30.05 5.06
CA TRP A 202 3.84 -28.93 5.37
C TRP A 202 4.37 -28.02 6.47
N GLN A 203 5.12 -28.56 7.44
CA GLN A 203 5.67 -27.76 8.52
C GLN A 203 6.71 -26.79 7.96
N LEU A 204 7.67 -27.28 7.19
CA LEU A 204 8.70 -26.46 6.57
C LEU A 204 8.14 -25.55 5.46
N PHE A 205 7.09 -25.99 4.76
CA PHE A 205 6.36 -25.13 3.82
C PHE A 205 5.79 -23.89 4.51
N TRP A 206 5.03 -24.05 5.60
CA TRP A 206 4.44 -22.91 6.31
C TRP A 206 5.50 -21.99 6.93
N TRP A 207 6.61 -22.55 7.45
CA TRP A 207 7.74 -21.74 7.91
C TRP A 207 8.39 -20.96 6.77
N THR A 208 8.60 -21.58 5.61
CA THR A 208 9.15 -20.91 4.42
C THR A 208 8.24 -19.79 3.96
N LEU A 209 6.93 -20.05 3.89
CA LEU A 209 5.95 -19.04 3.51
C LEU A 209 5.92 -17.87 4.49
N PHE A 210 5.89 -18.15 5.80
CA PHE A 210 5.87 -17.11 6.82
C PHE A 210 7.17 -16.27 6.78
N GLY A 211 8.34 -16.92 6.66
CA GLY A 211 9.62 -16.23 6.50
C GLY A 211 9.67 -15.35 5.25
N GLY A 212 9.14 -15.83 4.13
CA GLY A 212 9.01 -15.06 2.90
C GLY A 212 8.05 -13.85 3.03
N ILE A 213 6.91 -14.02 3.71
CA ILE A 213 5.97 -12.93 3.97
C ILE A 213 6.62 -11.85 4.85
N LEU A 214 7.36 -12.24 5.90
CA LEU A 214 8.12 -11.29 6.71
C LEU A 214 9.19 -10.57 5.88
N ALA A 215 9.86 -11.26 4.95
CA ALA A 215 10.89 -10.64 4.10
C ALA A 215 10.26 -9.58 3.18
N HIS A 216 9.11 -9.90 2.60
CA HIS A 216 8.34 -8.97 1.79
C HIS A 216 7.80 -7.80 2.62
N ALA A 217 7.19 -8.06 3.78
CA ALA A 217 6.72 -7.02 4.70
C ALA A 217 7.85 -6.07 5.11
N GLY A 218 9.02 -6.61 5.46
CA GLY A 218 10.22 -5.84 5.79
C GLY A 218 10.68 -4.97 4.62
N THR A 219 10.72 -5.53 3.41
CA THR A 219 11.08 -4.80 2.18
C THR A 219 10.10 -3.66 1.88
N ASN A 220 8.80 -3.88 2.04
CA ASN A 220 7.76 -2.87 1.81
C ASN A 220 7.90 -1.68 2.76
N VAL A 221 8.07 -1.98 4.06
CA VAL A 221 8.17 -0.96 5.10
C VAL A 221 9.54 -0.24 5.05
N ALA A 222 10.62 -0.96 4.68
CA ALA A 222 11.93 -0.36 4.44
C ALA A 222 11.93 0.58 3.22
N ASN A 223 11.17 0.22 2.18
CA ASN A 223 10.93 1.07 1.01
C ASN A 223 10.22 2.38 1.42
N ASP A 224 9.10 2.30 2.13
CA ASP A 224 8.39 3.49 2.63
C ASP A 224 9.29 4.42 3.48
N TYR A 225 10.11 3.84 4.37
CA TYR A 225 11.04 4.64 5.17
C TYR A 225 12.10 5.32 4.32
N SER A 226 12.66 4.61 3.34
CA SER A 226 13.73 5.14 2.48
C SER A 226 13.21 6.21 1.51
N ASP A 227 12.02 6.01 0.95
CA ASP A 227 11.39 6.96 0.03
C ASP A 227 10.87 8.21 0.76
N HIS A 228 10.54 8.11 2.06
CA HIS A 228 10.35 9.28 2.92
C HIS A 228 11.63 10.12 3.09
N LEU A 229 12.79 9.48 3.26
CA LEU A 229 14.07 10.20 3.40
C LEU A 229 14.48 10.94 2.12
N SER A 230 14.19 10.37 0.95
CA SER A 230 14.45 11.01 -0.34
C SER A 230 13.38 12.02 -0.77
N ARG A 231 12.28 12.13 -0.01
CA ARG A 231 11.08 12.92 -0.34
C ARG A 231 10.28 12.43 -1.55
N ASN A 232 10.55 11.22 -2.07
CA ASN A 232 9.86 10.68 -3.25
C ASN A 232 8.35 10.57 -3.02
N ASP A 233 7.96 10.01 -1.89
CA ASP A 233 6.55 9.86 -1.53
C ASP A 233 5.89 11.23 -1.31
N GLU A 234 6.58 12.21 -0.72
CA GLU A 234 6.03 13.55 -0.48
C GLU A 234 5.68 14.28 -1.79
N VAL A 235 6.50 14.12 -2.84
CA VAL A 235 6.26 14.75 -4.14
C VAL A 235 5.27 13.98 -5.01
N ASN A 236 5.03 12.70 -4.73
CA ASN A 236 4.10 11.88 -5.50
C ASN A 236 2.63 12.28 -5.23
N LYS A 237 2.04 13.00 -6.20
CA LYS A 237 0.64 13.44 -6.20
C LYS A 237 -0.33 12.40 -6.75
N LEU A 238 0.15 11.40 -7.49
CA LEU A 238 -0.65 10.40 -8.20
C LEU A 238 -0.69 9.04 -7.48
N ALA A 239 -0.60 9.08 -6.15
CA ALA A 239 -0.64 7.90 -5.31
C ALA A 239 -1.93 7.11 -5.52
N SER A 240 -1.80 5.80 -5.72
CA SER A 240 -2.90 4.86 -5.96
C SER A 240 -2.81 3.65 -5.02
N PRO A 241 -3.79 2.73 -5.02
CA PRO A 241 -3.65 1.47 -4.27
C PRO A 241 -2.43 0.63 -4.69
N PHE A 242 -1.83 0.91 -5.86
CA PHE A 242 -0.73 0.13 -6.44
C PHE A 242 0.64 0.82 -6.42
N ASN A 243 0.71 2.13 -6.15
CA ASN A 243 1.93 2.93 -6.24
C ASN A 243 2.03 3.97 -5.08
N GLY A 244 3.17 4.69 -4.99
CA GLY A 244 3.33 5.81 -4.04
C GLY A 244 3.44 5.43 -2.55
N GLY A 245 3.87 4.20 -2.26
CA GLY A 245 4.09 3.71 -0.89
C GLY A 245 2.80 3.43 -0.10
N SER A 246 2.92 3.04 1.17
CA SER A 246 1.73 2.84 2.03
C SER A 246 1.02 4.14 2.44
N ARG A 247 1.71 5.28 2.27
CA ARG A 247 1.36 6.61 2.80
C ARG A 247 1.29 6.69 4.33
N MET A 248 1.79 5.71 5.09
CA MET A 248 1.70 5.72 6.56
C MET A 248 2.39 6.92 7.18
N ILE A 249 3.57 7.29 6.66
CA ILE A 249 4.35 8.43 7.15
C ILE A 249 3.69 9.74 6.71
N GLN A 250 3.36 9.86 5.41
CA GLN A 250 2.81 11.08 4.81
C GLN A 250 1.42 11.42 5.37
N ALA A 251 0.59 10.40 5.66
CA ALA A 251 -0.70 10.58 6.32
C ALA A 251 -0.59 10.77 7.85
N GLY A 252 0.63 10.77 8.42
CA GLY A 252 0.86 10.95 9.84
C GLY A 252 0.27 9.83 10.71
N LEU A 253 0.15 8.60 10.18
CA LEU A 253 -0.42 7.44 10.86
C LEU A 253 0.63 6.64 11.64
N MET A 254 1.89 6.71 11.21
CA MET A 254 3.05 6.17 11.91
C MET A 254 4.21 7.17 11.83
N SER A 255 5.10 7.14 12.83
CA SER A 255 6.36 7.90 12.74
C SER A 255 7.39 7.16 11.86
N PRO A 256 8.32 7.88 11.20
CA PRO A 256 9.38 7.24 10.41
C PRO A 256 10.22 6.24 11.21
N VAL A 257 10.53 6.55 12.48
CA VAL A 257 11.29 5.66 13.38
C VAL A 257 10.55 4.36 13.62
N LYS A 258 9.23 4.40 13.81
CA LYS A 258 8.43 3.20 13.99
C LYS A 258 8.39 2.33 12.73
N VAL A 259 8.23 2.96 11.56
CA VAL A 259 8.31 2.28 10.26
C VAL A 259 9.67 1.57 10.11
N PHE A 260 10.77 2.27 10.42
CA PHE A 260 12.11 1.67 10.44
C PHE A 260 12.22 0.45 11.39
N ILE A 261 11.74 0.58 12.63
CA ILE A 261 11.77 -0.53 13.61
C ILE A 261 10.95 -1.73 13.11
N ILE A 262 9.78 -1.50 12.52
CA ILE A 262 8.96 -2.58 11.93
C ILE A 262 9.76 -3.30 10.85
N ALA A 263 10.40 -2.59 9.92
CA ALA A 263 11.23 -3.20 8.89
C ALA A 263 12.35 -4.08 9.48
N VAL A 264 13.08 -3.56 10.48
CA VAL A 264 14.13 -4.31 11.18
C VAL A 264 13.60 -5.59 11.83
N LEU A 265 12.48 -5.50 12.56
CA LEU A 265 11.86 -6.65 13.23
C LEU A 265 11.40 -7.72 12.23
N MET A 266 10.84 -7.30 11.09
CA MET A 266 10.43 -8.22 10.03
C MET A 266 11.64 -8.97 9.44
N PHE A 267 12.73 -8.26 9.13
CA PHE A 267 13.96 -8.89 8.64
C PHE A 267 14.62 -9.81 9.67
N ILE A 268 14.67 -9.43 10.94
CA ILE A 268 15.14 -10.31 12.02
C ILE A 268 14.29 -11.58 12.07
N GLY A 269 12.96 -11.46 12.00
CA GLY A 269 12.06 -12.60 11.94
C GLY A 269 12.34 -13.53 10.76
N THR A 270 12.51 -12.98 9.56
CA THR A 270 12.92 -13.76 8.37
C THR A 270 14.25 -14.48 8.59
N ILE A 271 15.27 -13.81 9.13
CA ILE A 271 16.59 -14.39 9.38
C ILE A 271 16.48 -15.55 10.37
N LEU A 272 15.78 -15.34 11.49
CA LEU A 272 15.61 -16.38 12.52
C LEU A 272 14.89 -17.62 11.96
N ILE A 273 13.85 -17.42 11.14
CA ILE A 273 13.14 -18.52 10.47
C ILE A 273 14.07 -19.24 9.49
N GLY A 274 14.78 -18.50 8.63
CA GLY A 274 15.70 -19.07 7.66
C GLY A 274 16.81 -19.89 8.32
N LEU A 275 17.43 -19.36 9.38
CA LEU A 275 18.45 -20.06 10.16
C LEU A 275 17.89 -21.29 10.87
N ASN A 276 16.64 -21.24 11.38
CA ASN A 276 16.00 -22.39 11.98
C ASN A 276 15.74 -23.50 10.95
N ILE A 277 15.23 -23.14 9.77
CA ILE A 277 15.03 -24.10 8.67
C ILE A 277 16.38 -24.70 8.27
N ASN A 278 17.42 -23.87 8.06
CA ASN A 278 18.76 -24.32 7.70
C ASN A 278 19.34 -25.31 8.73
N ALA A 279 19.17 -25.02 10.03
CA ALA A 279 19.56 -25.93 11.11
C ALA A 279 18.79 -27.25 11.11
N LYS A 280 17.50 -27.25 10.75
CA LYS A 280 16.70 -28.48 10.67
C LYS A 280 17.13 -29.39 9.53
N ILE A 281 17.44 -28.83 8.36
CA ILE A 281 17.81 -29.62 7.17
C ILE A 281 19.31 -30.00 7.15
N HIS A 282 20.20 -29.19 7.74
CA HIS A 282 21.66 -29.40 7.70
C HIS A 282 22.33 -29.62 9.07
N GLY A 283 21.57 -29.58 10.17
CA GLY A 283 22.10 -29.75 11.53
C GLY A 283 22.73 -28.50 12.15
N GLU A 284 23.05 -27.47 11.35
CA GLU A 284 23.68 -26.23 11.80
C GLU A 284 23.01 -24.99 11.20
N MET A 285 22.86 -23.93 12.01
CA MET A 285 22.20 -22.69 11.56
C MET A 285 22.94 -22.02 10.39
N LEU A 286 24.27 -22.06 10.39
CA LEU A 286 25.13 -21.40 9.40
C LEU A 286 25.77 -22.38 8.40
N ALA A 287 25.21 -23.58 8.26
CA ALA A 287 25.64 -24.52 7.22
C ALA A 287 25.63 -23.83 5.85
N ILE A 288 26.72 -23.96 5.09
CA ILE A 288 26.86 -23.35 3.76
C ILE A 288 25.91 -24.07 2.81
N SER A 289 24.76 -23.44 2.53
CA SER A 289 23.69 -24.00 1.72
C SER A 289 23.14 -22.97 0.73
N PRO A 290 22.52 -23.40 -0.38
CA PRO A 290 21.72 -22.52 -1.23
C PRO A 290 20.70 -21.68 -0.44
N LEU A 291 20.05 -22.25 0.59
CA LEU A 291 19.09 -21.51 1.43
C LEU A 291 19.74 -20.33 2.15
N LEU A 292 20.94 -20.51 2.71
CA LEU A 292 21.68 -19.43 3.37
C LEU A 292 21.98 -18.30 2.38
N TRP A 293 22.43 -18.63 1.17
CA TRP A 293 22.72 -17.64 0.13
C TRP A 293 21.46 -16.95 -0.40
N PHE A 294 20.33 -17.66 -0.54
CA PHE A 294 19.04 -17.03 -0.84
C PHE A 294 18.59 -16.08 0.27
N GLY A 295 18.79 -16.45 1.54
CA GLY A 295 18.53 -15.58 2.67
C GLY A 295 19.38 -14.31 2.62
N VAL A 296 20.69 -14.44 2.43
CA VAL A 296 21.61 -13.29 2.31
C VAL A 296 21.23 -12.41 1.12
N ALA A 297 21.04 -12.99 -0.07
CA ALA A 297 20.65 -12.25 -1.26
C ALA A 297 19.30 -11.55 -1.09
N GLY A 298 18.31 -12.23 -0.50
CA GLY A 298 16.98 -11.69 -0.23
C GLY A 298 16.99 -10.51 0.74
N ILE A 299 17.75 -10.60 1.83
CA ILE A 299 17.90 -9.51 2.81
C ILE A 299 18.65 -8.33 2.18
N LEU A 300 19.74 -8.58 1.46
CA LEU A 300 20.49 -7.53 0.77
C LEU A 300 19.61 -6.83 -0.27
N LEU A 301 18.86 -7.60 -1.08
CA LEU A 301 17.88 -7.03 -2.01
C LEU A 301 16.84 -6.21 -1.26
N GLY A 302 16.21 -6.74 -0.20
CA GLY A 302 15.17 -6.04 0.54
C GLY A 302 15.61 -4.71 1.16
N ILE A 303 16.82 -4.64 1.71
CA ILE A 303 17.39 -3.41 2.30
C ILE A 303 17.85 -2.46 1.19
N PHE A 304 18.72 -2.93 0.31
CA PHE A 304 19.41 -2.09 -0.68
C PHE A 304 18.59 -1.80 -1.93
N TYR A 305 17.39 -2.36 -2.04
CA TYR A 305 16.42 -2.00 -3.08
C TYR A 305 16.18 -0.49 -3.10
N THR A 306 15.98 0.13 -1.92
CA THR A 306 15.70 1.57 -1.79
C THR A 306 16.75 2.28 -0.94
N ALA A 307 17.32 1.60 0.07
CA ALA A 307 18.22 2.24 1.03
C ALA A 307 19.64 2.44 0.48
N ALA A 308 20.30 3.48 0.98
CA ALA A 308 21.72 3.75 0.76
C ALA A 308 22.61 2.62 1.33
N PRO A 309 23.80 2.38 0.76
CA PRO A 309 24.44 3.14 -0.33
C PRO A 309 24.14 2.62 -1.76
N LEU A 310 23.50 1.45 -1.88
CA LEU A 310 23.33 0.80 -3.19
C LEU A 310 22.11 1.31 -3.96
N GLN A 311 20.95 1.52 -3.33
CA GLN A 311 19.74 2.10 -3.92
C GLN A 311 19.41 1.54 -5.33
N PHE A 312 19.22 0.23 -5.44
CA PHE A 312 19.05 -0.42 -6.74
C PHE A 312 17.89 0.15 -7.57
N SER A 313 16.76 0.49 -6.94
CA SER A 313 15.61 1.13 -7.60
C SER A 313 15.96 2.50 -8.20
N TYR A 314 16.77 3.31 -7.50
CA TYR A 314 17.24 4.62 -7.98
C TYR A 314 18.22 4.51 -9.15
N LYS A 315 18.91 3.36 -9.27
CA LYS A 315 19.91 3.11 -10.30
C LYS A 315 19.38 2.26 -11.47
N GLY A 316 18.07 2.02 -11.54
CA GLY A 316 17.45 1.26 -12.64
C GLY A 316 17.64 -0.26 -12.57
N PHE A 317 18.10 -0.77 -11.42
CA PHE A 317 18.19 -2.21 -11.14
C PHE A 317 17.02 -2.73 -10.29
N GLY A 318 16.06 -1.86 -9.95
CA GLY A 318 14.90 -2.21 -9.13
C GLY A 318 14.08 -3.33 -9.75
N ASP A 319 13.61 -3.16 -10.99
CA ASP A 319 12.80 -4.15 -11.70
C ASP A 319 13.47 -5.52 -11.72
N ILE A 320 14.75 -5.57 -12.07
CA ILE A 320 15.56 -6.81 -12.09
C ILE A 320 15.67 -7.41 -10.68
N GLY A 321 15.93 -6.59 -9.66
CA GLY A 321 16.00 -7.05 -8.27
C GLY A 321 14.69 -7.70 -7.81
N VAL A 322 13.55 -7.16 -8.22
CA VAL A 322 12.22 -7.71 -7.91
C VAL A 322 11.96 -8.99 -8.71
N MET A 323 12.30 -9.01 -10.00
CA MET A 323 12.22 -10.23 -10.82
C MET A 323 13.02 -11.39 -10.18
N LEU A 324 14.25 -11.11 -9.74
CA LEU A 324 15.12 -12.11 -9.10
C LEU A 324 14.63 -12.53 -7.71
N GLY A 325 14.21 -11.56 -6.89
CA GLY A 325 13.76 -11.78 -5.53
C GLY A 325 12.46 -12.60 -5.47
N PHE A 326 11.44 -12.16 -6.19
CA PHE A 326 10.12 -12.79 -6.17
C PHE A 326 10.00 -13.97 -7.12
N GLY A 327 10.80 -14.05 -8.19
CA GLY A 327 10.82 -15.22 -9.06
C GLY A 327 11.75 -16.31 -8.54
N PRO A 328 12.99 -16.40 -9.04
CA PRO A 328 13.92 -17.48 -8.70
C PRO A 328 14.20 -17.63 -7.21
N ILE A 329 14.53 -16.55 -6.47
CA ILE A 329 14.98 -16.69 -5.07
C ILE A 329 13.89 -17.34 -4.20
N MET A 330 12.64 -16.85 -4.28
CA MET A 330 11.53 -17.43 -3.51
C MET A 330 11.14 -18.84 -3.98
N ALA A 331 11.00 -19.05 -5.29
CA ALA A 331 10.58 -20.35 -5.83
C ALA A 331 11.64 -21.43 -5.60
N MET A 332 12.90 -21.12 -5.91
CA MET A 332 14.02 -22.04 -5.72
C MET A 332 14.29 -22.28 -4.23
N GLY A 333 14.18 -21.26 -3.37
CA GLY A 333 14.29 -21.43 -1.93
C GLY A 333 13.24 -22.39 -1.37
N SER A 334 11.98 -22.23 -1.77
CA SER A 334 10.89 -23.14 -1.40
C SER A 334 11.14 -24.58 -1.86
N HIS A 335 11.50 -24.75 -3.13
CA HIS A 335 11.84 -26.08 -3.67
C HIS A 335 13.05 -26.71 -2.97
N TYR A 336 14.09 -25.92 -2.68
CA TYR A 336 15.30 -26.41 -2.00
C TYR A 336 14.97 -26.93 -0.60
N VAL A 337 14.17 -26.19 0.17
CA VAL A 337 13.73 -26.60 1.51
C VAL A 337 12.96 -27.92 1.44
N GLN A 338 12.03 -28.05 0.49
CA GLN A 338 11.26 -29.28 0.32
C GLN A 338 12.13 -30.47 -0.09
N GLN A 339 13.07 -30.27 -1.02
CA GLN A 339 13.98 -31.34 -1.44
C GLN A 339 14.89 -31.79 -0.30
N GLN A 340 15.52 -30.87 0.42
CA GLN A 340 16.46 -31.25 1.49
C GLN A 340 15.76 -31.81 2.73
N ALA A 341 14.48 -31.52 2.93
CA ALA A 341 13.68 -32.16 3.97
C ALA A 341 13.52 -33.67 3.71
N LEU A 342 13.37 -34.08 2.44
CA LEU A 342 13.15 -35.47 2.06
C LEU A 342 14.46 -36.19 1.69
N LEU A 343 15.37 -35.51 0.99
CA LEU A 343 16.57 -36.05 0.34
C LEU A 343 17.81 -35.21 0.68
N PRO A 344 18.23 -35.14 1.96
CA PRO A 344 19.34 -34.29 2.41
C PRO A 344 20.71 -34.70 1.86
N LEU A 345 20.86 -35.93 1.36
CA LEU A 345 22.12 -36.44 0.79
C LEU A 345 22.21 -36.27 -0.73
N GLU A 346 21.12 -35.85 -1.38
CA GLU A 346 21.07 -35.71 -2.84
C GLU A 346 21.41 -34.30 -3.30
N ASN A 347 22.07 -34.22 -4.45
CA ASN A 347 22.32 -32.94 -5.12
C ASN A 347 21.00 -32.28 -5.51
N TRP A 348 20.94 -30.97 -5.27
CA TRP A 348 19.74 -30.21 -5.56
C TRP A 348 19.46 -30.08 -7.06
N GLN A 349 18.31 -30.59 -7.53
CA GLN A 349 17.89 -30.53 -8.92
C GLN A 349 17.11 -29.24 -9.18
N TYR A 350 17.83 -28.12 -9.33
CA TYR A 350 17.22 -26.79 -9.37
C TYR A 350 16.68 -26.37 -10.75
N VAL A 351 17.04 -27.08 -11.84
CA VAL A 351 16.70 -26.66 -13.21
C VAL A 351 15.19 -26.56 -13.45
N PRO A 352 14.35 -27.55 -13.08
CA PRO A 352 12.91 -27.47 -13.29
C PRO A 352 12.27 -26.25 -12.62
N VAL A 353 12.61 -25.99 -11.35
CA VAL A 353 12.06 -24.85 -10.61
C VAL A 353 12.59 -23.50 -11.12
N LEU A 354 13.85 -23.44 -11.54
CA LEU A 354 14.41 -22.23 -12.16
C LEU A 354 13.61 -21.87 -13.42
N LEU A 355 13.40 -22.84 -14.32
CA LEU A 355 12.64 -22.63 -15.55
C LEU A 355 11.18 -22.26 -15.28
N ALA A 356 10.53 -22.92 -14.30
CA ALA A 356 9.18 -22.62 -13.87
C ALA A 356 9.02 -21.20 -13.31
N SER A 357 10.06 -20.68 -12.66
CA SER A 357 10.03 -19.36 -12.02
C SER A 357 10.13 -18.19 -12.99
N VAL A 358 10.62 -18.39 -14.23
CA VAL A 358 10.87 -17.31 -15.20
C VAL A 358 9.61 -16.52 -15.55
N PRO A 359 8.45 -17.14 -15.87
CA PRO A 359 7.21 -16.40 -16.10
C PRO A 359 6.77 -15.57 -14.90
N VAL A 360 6.87 -16.12 -13.69
CA VAL A 360 6.52 -15.43 -12.45
C VAL A 360 7.43 -14.21 -12.25
N ALA A 361 8.73 -14.39 -12.48
CA ALA A 361 9.75 -13.33 -12.40
C ALA A 361 9.44 -12.16 -13.34
N ILE A 362 9.16 -12.45 -14.62
CA ILE A 362 8.87 -11.40 -15.61
C ILE A 362 7.57 -10.69 -15.26
N LEU A 363 6.51 -11.44 -14.92
CA LEU A 363 5.20 -10.85 -14.63
C LEU A 363 5.21 -9.98 -13.38
N ILE A 364 5.94 -10.34 -12.32
CA ILE A 364 6.06 -9.46 -11.14
C ILE A 364 6.90 -8.21 -11.43
N GLY A 365 7.93 -8.35 -12.28
CA GLY A 365 8.66 -7.20 -12.83
C GLY A 365 7.72 -6.26 -13.59
N LEU A 366 6.82 -6.80 -14.42
CA LEU A 366 5.84 -6.00 -15.17
C LEU A 366 4.81 -5.29 -14.29
N VAL A 367 4.46 -5.86 -13.13
CA VAL A 367 3.61 -5.18 -12.13
C VAL A 367 4.27 -3.90 -11.63
N LEU A 368 5.58 -3.93 -11.33
CA LEU A 368 6.30 -2.70 -10.97
C LEU A 368 6.52 -1.78 -12.17
N PHE A 369 6.81 -2.35 -13.33
CA PHE A 369 7.07 -1.59 -14.55
C PHE A 369 5.87 -0.71 -14.93
N ILE A 370 4.64 -1.25 -14.86
CA ILE A 370 3.44 -0.46 -15.16
C ILE A 370 3.16 0.61 -14.10
N ASN A 371 3.46 0.36 -12.82
CA ASN A 371 3.35 1.37 -11.77
C ASN A 371 4.25 2.59 -12.05
N GLY A 372 5.44 2.35 -12.62
CA GLY A 372 6.40 3.40 -12.95
C GLY A 372 5.90 4.46 -13.95
N PHE A 373 4.82 4.18 -14.70
CA PHE A 373 4.18 5.17 -15.57
C PHE A 373 3.50 6.28 -14.76
N GLN A 374 2.86 5.93 -13.65
CA GLN A 374 2.22 6.90 -12.74
C GLN A 374 3.26 7.60 -11.85
N ASP A 375 4.32 6.89 -11.50
CA ASP A 375 5.39 7.41 -10.64
C ASP A 375 6.44 8.24 -11.40
N TYR A 376 6.37 8.35 -12.74
CA TYR A 376 7.41 8.96 -13.58
C TYR A 376 7.86 10.35 -13.10
N GLN A 377 6.91 11.26 -12.81
CA GLN A 377 7.26 12.63 -12.39
C GLN A 377 7.95 12.62 -11.03
N ALA A 378 7.37 11.93 -10.05
CA ALA A 378 7.92 11.84 -8.69
C ALA A 378 9.32 11.20 -8.69
N ASP A 379 9.49 10.10 -9.42
CA ASP A 379 10.77 9.42 -9.56
C ASP A 379 11.82 10.31 -10.23
N LYS A 380 11.44 11.02 -11.29
CA LYS A 380 12.34 11.95 -11.99
C LYS A 380 12.78 13.12 -11.10
N GLU A 381 11.84 13.73 -10.37
CA GLU A 381 12.10 14.89 -9.51
C GLU A 381 13.14 14.60 -8.42
N VAL A 382 13.12 13.39 -7.84
CA VAL A 382 14.09 12.99 -6.81
C VAL A 382 15.32 12.27 -7.38
N GLY A 383 15.46 12.19 -8.70
CA GLY A 383 16.60 11.56 -9.37
C GLY A 383 16.61 10.02 -9.34
N LYS A 384 15.46 9.38 -9.10
CA LYS A 384 15.27 7.92 -9.18
C LYS A 384 15.16 7.50 -10.65
N ARG A 385 16.26 6.98 -11.21
CA ARG A 385 16.40 6.68 -12.65
C ARG A 385 15.90 5.27 -13.00
N THR A 386 14.60 5.02 -12.81
CA THR A 386 13.93 3.76 -13.19
C THR A 386 13.95 3.53 -14.71
N TRP A 387 13.61 2.32 -15.17
CA TRP A 387 13.51 2.07 -16.61
C TRP A 387 12.45 2.94 -17.28
N ILE A 388 11.34 3.25 -16.59
CA ILE A 388 10.34 4.19 -17.12
C ILE A 388 10.96 5.58 -17.28
N VAL A 389 11.65 6.10 -16.26
CA VAL A 389 12.33 7.40 -16.37
C VAL A 389 13.39 7.43 -17.48
N ARG A 390 14.08 6.31 -17.73
CA ARG A 390 15.11 6.21 -18.79
C ARG A 390 14.55 6.08 -20.20
N LEU A 391 13.46 5.34 -20.36
CA LEU A 391 12.86 5.02 -21.65
C LEU A 391 11.85 6.06 -22.11
N SER A 392 11.23 6.76 -21.16
CA SER A 392 10.34 7.87 -21.42
C SER A 392 11.15 9.11 -21.83
N GLU A 393 11.24 9.34 -23.14
CA GLU A 393 11.84 10.57 -23.68
C GLU A 393 10.91 11.77 -23.41
N GLY A 394 11.46 12.97 -23.22
CA GLY A 394 10.68 14.19 -23.03
C GLY A 394 10.77 14.78 -21.63
N GLY A 395 10.90 16.11 -21.54
CA GLY A 395 11.06 16.86 -20.30
C GLY A 395 9.85 16.72 -19.39
N GLU A 396 8.90 17.64 -19.50
CA GLU A 396 7.69 17.63 -18.66
C GLU A 396 6.66 16.61 -19.14
N LEU A 397 6.57 16.34 -20.45
CA LEU A 397 5.70 15.30 -21.02
C LEU A 397 6.52 14.05 -21.38
N ALA A 398 6.23 12.93 -20.72
CA ALA A 398 6.84 11.64 -21.00
C ALA A 398 6.31 11.00 -22.29
N ASN A 399 7.20 10.50 -23.14
CA ASN A 399 6.85 9.66 -24.28
C ASN A 399 6.87 8.17 -23.88
N TYR A 400 5.70 7.62 -23.61
CA TYR A 400 5.56 6.24 -23.14
C TYR A 400 5.59 5.17 -24.23
N ARG A 401 5.85 5.49 -25.51
CA ARG A 401 5.85 4.50 -26.60
C ARG A 401 6.88 3.38 -26.41
N LYS A 402 8.12 3.75 -26.07
CA LYS A 402 9.21 2.79 -25.82
C LYS A 402 8.96 1.90 -24.60
N PRO A 403 8.65 2.43 -23.39
CA PRO A 403 8.37 1.57 -22.25
C PRO A 403 7.14 0.70 -22.51
N PHE A 404 6.09 1.21 -23.14
CA PHE A 404 4.91 0.40 -23.46
C PHE A 404 5.22 -0.74 -24.44
N TYR A 405 6.11 -0.53 -25.42
CA TYR A 405 6.60 -1.60 -26.28
C TYR A 405 7.33 -2.70 -25.49
N VAL A 406 8.21 -2.32 -24.54
CA VAL A 406 8.91 -3.28 -23.66
C VAL A 406 7.91 -4.09 -22.83
N TYR A 407 6.91 -3.42 -22.27
CA TYR A 407 5.83 -4.06 -21.53
C TYR A 407 5.09 -5.11 -22.38
N LYS A 408 4.65 -4.73 -23.59
CA LYS A 408 3.94 -5.61 -24.54
C LYS A 408 4.81 -6.79 -24.98
N PHE A 409 6.07 -6.53 -25.35
CA PHE A 409 7.02 -7.58 -25.76
C PHE A 409 7.24 -8.60 -24.64
N SER A 410 7.39 -8.13 -23.40
CA SER A 410 7.62 -9.00 -22.23
C SER A 410 6.42 -9.90 -21.95
N LEU A 411 5.19 -9.42 -22.15
CA LEU A 411 3.98 -10.26 -22.07
C LEU A 411 4.00 -11.35 -23.15
N TYR A 412 4.22 -10.99 -24.42
CA TYR A 412 4.28 -11.99 -25.50
C TYR A 412 5.37 -13.03 -25.26
N PHE A 413 6.57 -12.58 -24.89
CA PHE A 413 7.68 -13.45 -24.54
C PHE A 413 7.30 -14.43 -23.41
N THR A 414 6.64 -13.94 -22.36
CA THR A 414 6.21 -14.76 -21.23
C THR A 414 5.26 -15.88 -21.66
N PHE A 415 4.22 -15.57 -22.44
CA PHE A 415 3.26 -16.59 -22.89
C PHE A 415 3.86 -17.55 -23.91
N SER A 416 4.72 -17.08 -24.81
CA SER A 416 5.49 -17.96 -25.71
C SER A 416 6.40 -18.89 -24.92
N TYR A 417 7.06 -18.40 -23.87
CA TYR A 417 7.90 -19.20 -22.99
C TYR A 417 7.08 -20.28 -22.26
N ILE A 418 5.90 -19.94 -21.69
CA ILE A 418 5.00 -20.92 -21.06
C ILE A 418 4.58 -22.01 -22.06
N ALA A 419 4.22 -21.63 -23.29
CA ALA A 419 3.84 -22.58 -24.32
C ALA A 419 4.99 -23.54 -24.66
N ILE A 420 6.21 -23.02 -24.86
CA ILE A 420 7.40 -23.83 -25.13
C ILE A 420 7.71 -24.76 -23.95
N LEU A 421 7.65 -24.27 -22.71
CA LEU A 421 7.92 -25.08 -21.52
C LEU A 421 6.89 -26.21 -21.35
N GLY A 422 5.61 -25.93 -21.62
CA GLY A 422 4.55 -26.94 -21.62
C GLY A 422 4.75 -28.00 -22.72
N LEU A 423 5.15 -27.59 -23.93
CA LEU A 423 5.50 -28.51 -25.01
C LEU A 423 6.72 -29.38 -24.66
N ILE A 424 7.75 -28.81 -24.04
CA ILE A 424 8.89 -29.58 -23.51
C ILE A 424 8.39 -30.61 -22.49
N GLY A 425 7.44 -30.25 -21.63
CA GLY A 425 6.84 -31.17 -20.66
C GLY A 425 6.14 -32.38 -21.28
N ILE A 426 5.64 -32.28 -22.53
CA ILE A 426 5.08 -33.43 -23.27
C ILE A 426 6.16 -34.47 -23.57
N PHE A 427 7.37 -34.02 -23.92
CA PHE A 427 8.47 -34.89 -24.36
C PHE A 427 9.47 -35.22 -23.25
N SER A 428 9.54 -34.41 -22.19
CA SER A 428 10.52 -34.52 -21.11
C SER A 428 9.90 -34.18 -19.76
N THR A 429 9.30 -35.19 -19.13
CA THR A 429 8.66 -35.10 -17.82
C THR A 429 9.63 -34.78 -16.68
N GLY A 430 10.94 -34.94 -16.88
CA GLY A 430 11.96 -34.54 -15.91
C GLY A 430 12.18 -33.03 -15.82
N ILE A 431 11.70 -32.25 -16.80
CA ILE A 431 11.92 -30.80 -16.88
C ILE A 431 10.65 -30.03 -16.52
N ALA A 432 9.51 -30.46 -17.05
CA ALA A 432 8.25 -29.76 -16.95
C ALA A 432 7.09 -30.73 -17.13
N THR A 433 5.86 -30.25 -16.89
CA THR A 433 4.63 -31.02 -17.13
C THR A 433 3.78 -30.35 -18.21
N PRO A 434 3.08 -31.11 -19.08
CA PRO A 434 2.21 -30.54 -20.10
C PRO A 434 1.07 -29.70 -19.50
N TRP A 435 0.67 -29.96 -18.26
CA TRP A 435 -0.38 -29.22 -17.56
C TRP A 435 -0.03 -27.75 -17.29
N ILE A 436 1.25 -27.36 -17.43
CA ILE A 436 1.67 -25.95 -17.44
C ILE A 436 0.97 -25.14 -18.53
N LEU A 437 0.50 -25.78 -19.62
CA LEU A 437 -0.26 -25.11 -20.67
C LEU A 437 -1.56 -24.47 -20.15
N LEU A 438 -2.09 -24.90 -19.00
CA LEU A 438 -3.20 -24.21 -18.32
C LEU A 438 -2.86 -22.76 -17.99
N ALA A 439 -1.59 -22.45 -17.72
CA ALA A 439 -1.12 -21.09 -17.46
C ALA A 439 -1.14 -20.18 -18.71
N LEU A 440 -1.59 -20.66 -19.87
CA LEU A 440 -1.93 -19.84 -21.02
C LEU A 440 -3.33 -19.20 -20.92
N LEU A 441 -4.23 -19.72 -20.06
CA LEU A 441 -5.59 -19.18 -19.90
C LEU A 441 -5.62 -17.68 -19.52
N PRO A 442 -4.73 -17.16 -18.65
CA PRO A 442 -4.68 -15.74 -18.33
C PRO A 442 -4.19 -14.84 -19.47
N SER A 443 -3.83 -15.37 -20.65
CA SER A 443 -3.47 -14.57 -21.83
C SER A 443 -4.58 -13.60 -22.24
N VAL A 444 -5.85 -13.91 -21.93
CA VAL A 444 -6.98 -13.00 -22.13
C VAL A 444 -6.86 -11.75 -21.26
N LEU A 445 -6.38 -11.88 -20.01
CA LEU A 445 -6.13 -10.73 -19.13
C LEU A 445 -4.96 -9.88 -19.64
N ALA A 446 -3.89 -10.54 -20.13
CA ALA A 446 -2.77 -9.86 -20.74
C ALA A 446 -3.15 -9.11 -22.02
N TRP A 447 -3.98 -9.72 -22.87
CA TRP A 447 -4.54 -9.09 -24.06
C TRP A 447 -5.41 -7.88 -23.70
N ASN A 448 -6.26 -8.00 -22.68
CA ASN A 448 -7.03 -6.86 -22.16
C ASN A 448 -6.13 -5.72 -21.65
N ALA A 449 -5.04 -6.06 -20.96
CA ALA A 449 -4.07 -5.07 -20.48
C ALA A 449 -3.37 -4.35 -21.65
N ILE A 450 -2.98 -5.09 -22.69
CA ILE A 450 -2.37 -4.53 -23.90
C ILE A 450 -3.36 -3.58 -24.61
N ASN A 451 -4.58 -4.01 -24.89
CA ASN A 451 -5.55 -3.18 -25.61
C ASN A 451 -5.89 -1.89 -24.87
N LYS A 452 -6.13 -1.99 -23.55
CA LYS A 452 -6.42 -0.80 -22.72
C LYS A 452 -5.20 0.11 -22.61
N GLY A 453 -4.00 -0.47 -22.53
CA GLY A 453 -2.76 0.29 -22.52
C GLY A 453 -2.47 1.00 -23.85
N GLU A 454 -2.81 0.39 -24.99
CA GLU A 454 -2.69 1.03 -26.31
C GLU A 454 -3.66 2.19 -26.44
N GLN A 455 -4.93 2.00 -26.09
CA GLN A 455 -5.94 3.07 -26.06
C GLN A 455 -5.51 4.22 -25.14
N TRP A 456 -4.98 3.90 -23.97
CA TRP A 456 -4.47 4.89 -23.03
C TRP A 456 -3.26 5.64 -23.61
N LEU A 457 -2.32 4.94 -24.25
CA LEU A 457 -1.14 5.54 -24.84
C LEU A 457 -1.49 6.49 -26.00
N ASP A 458 -2.47 6.12 -26.82
CA ASP A 458 -2.94 6.98 -27.91
C ASP A 458 -3.53 8.28 -27.36
N ARG A 459 -4.35 8.20 -26.31
CA ARG A 459 -4.92 9.37 -25.62
C ARG A 459 -3.87 10.21 -24.89
N TRP A 460 -2.86 9.59 -24.28
CA TRP A 460 -1.77 10.31 -23.63
C TRP A 460 -0.99 11.22 -24.59
N LEU A 461 -0.88 10.79 -25.85
CA LEU A 461 -0.18 11.51 -26.91
C LEU A 461 -1.08 12.50 -27.66
N ASP A 462 -2.38 12.49 -27.41
CA ASP A 462 -3.31 13.50 -27.91
C ASP A 462 -3.18 14.78 -27.06
N ASP A 463 -3.03 15.94 -27.71
CA ASP A 463 -2.94 17.23 -27.04
C ASP A 463 -4.31 17.78 -26.60
N SER A 464 -5.41 17.19 -27.07
CA SER A 464 -6.79 17.58 -26.72
C SER A 464 -7.33 16.90 -25.45
N GLU A 465 -6.64 15.88 -24.95
CA GLU A 465 -7.06 15.09 -23.78
C GLU A 465 -6.63 15.74 -22.45
N ASP A 466 -7.44 15.50 -21.42
CA ASP A 466 -7.14 15.93 -20.05
C ASP A 466 -6.12 14.98 -19.40
N ARG A 467 -4.84 15.33 -19.52
CA ARG A 467 -3.72 14.52 -19.03
C ARG A 467 -3.68 14.33 -17.52
N ASP A 468 -4.36 15.16 -16.74
CA ASP A 468 -4.42 15.01 -15.29
C ASP A 468 -5.32 13.82 -14.88
N LYS A 469 -6.27 13.43 -15.75
CA LYS A 469 -7.17 12.28 -15.53
C LYS A 469 -6.57 10.96 -15.99
N LEU A 470 -5.77 10.97 -17.04
CA LEU A 470 -5.24 9.76 -17.67
C LEU A 470 -4.48 8.82 -16.71
N PRO A 471 -3.66 9.28 -15.76
CA PRO A 471 -3.00 8.39 -14.81
C PRO A 471 -3.96 7.51 -13.99
N TYR A 472 -5.17 7.99 -13.69
CA TYR A 472 -6.18 7.21 -12.98
C TYR A 472 -6.80 6.13 -13.85
N GLU A 473 -6.91 6.39 -15.16
CA GLU A 473 -7.42 5.41 -16.11
C GLU A 473 -6.46 4.24 -16.33
N LEU A 474 -5.15 4.46 -16.17
CA LEU A 474 -4.14 3.41 -16.29
C LEU A 474 -4.29 2.31 -15.22
N LEU A 475 -4.98 2.58 -14.09
CA LEU A 475 -5.21 1.61 -13.01
C LEU A 475 -5.82 0.29 -13.50
N ILE A 476 -6.64 0.32 -14.56
CA ILE A 476 -7.23 -0.89 -15.13
C ILE A 476 -6.18 -1.80 -15.78
N VAL A 477 -5.10 -1.22 -16.31
CA VAL A 477 -3.94 -1.94 -16.85
C VAL A 477 -3.17 -2.57 -15.69
N ASN A 478 -2.94 -1.84 -14.59
CA ASN A 478 -2.30 -2.40 -13.39
C ASN A 478 -3.11 -3.59 -12.85
N VAL A 479 -4.43 -3.46 -12.70
CA VAL A 479 -5.31 -4.55 -12.24
C VAL A 479 -5.20 -5.77 -13.16
N SER A 480 -5.21 -5.56 -14.47
CA SER A 480 -5.11 -6.66 -15.45
C SER A 480 -3.72 -7.31 -15.42
N THR A 481 -2.66 -6.53 -15.20
CA THR A 481 -1.27 -7.01 -15.04
C THR A 481 -1.11 -7.86 -13.78
N ILE A 482 -1.59 -7.35 -12.64
CA ILE A 482 -1.58 -8.05 -11.34
C ILE A 482 -2.39 -9.35 -11.45
N GLY A 483 -3.58 -9.28 -12.06
CA GLY A 483 -4.43 -10.44 -12.31
C GLY A 483 -3.74 -11.49 -13.19
N THR A 484 -3.00 -11.05 -14.21
CA THR A 484 -2.19 -11.93 -15.07
C THR A 484 -1.09 -12.61 -14.26
N HIS A 485 -0.27 -11.86 -13.51
CA HIS A 485 0.78 -12.39 -12.65
C HIS A 485 0.24 -13.47 -11.69
N PHE A 486 -0.79 -13.13 -10.91
CA PHE A 486 -1.34 -14.02 -9.91
C PHE A 486 -1.95 -15.29 -10.53
N SER A 487 -2.75 -15.13 -11.59
CA SER A 487 -3.42 -16.26 -12.25
C SER A 487 -2.43 -17.19 -12.94
N VAL A 488 -1.40 -16.65 -13.60
CA VAL A 488 -0.34 -17.47 -14.21
C VAL A 488 0.39 -18.27 -13.14
N ALA A 489 0.84 -17.64 -12.05
CA ALA A 489 1.57 -18.35 -11.01
C ALA A 489 0.72 -19.43 -10.31
N LEU A 490 -0.57 -19.15 -10.09
CA LEU A 490 -1.52 -20.13 -9.55
C LEU A 490 -1.71 -21.32 -10.51
N LEU A 491 -1.91 -21.06 -11.81
CA LEU A 491 -2.12 -22.11 -12.80
C LEU A 491 -0.84 -22.91 -13.09
N LEU A 492 0.34 -22.29 -13.01
CA LEU A 492 1.62 -23.02 -13.02
C LEU A 492 1.69 -23.98 -11.83
N THR A 493 1.36 -23.50 -10.63
CA THR A 493 1.34 -24.31 -9.41
C THR A 493 0.38 -25.50 -9.58
N VAL A 494 -0.86 -25.24 -10.02
CA VAL A 494 -1.87 -26.29 -10.31
C VAL A 494 -1.37 -27.25 -11.40
N GLY A 495 -0.71 -26.75 -12.45
CA GLY A 495 -0.15 -27.57 -13.50
C GLY A 495 0.84 -28.60 -12.96
N TYR A 496 1.78 -28.18 -12.12
CA TYR A 496 2.73 -29.09 -11.47
C TYR A 496 2.05 -30.09 -10.53
N PHE A 497 1.00 -29.69 -9.79
CA PHE A 497 0.20 -30.62 -9.01
C PHE A 497 -0.49 -31.68 -9.89
N LEU A 498 -1.14 -31.26 -10.99
CA LEU A 498 -1.85 -32.17 -11.90
C LEU A 498 -0.90 -33.15 -12.58
N GLY A 499 0.31 -32.71 -12.95
CA GLY A 499 1.30 -33.59 -13.57
C GLY A 499 1.77 -34.74 -12.69
N ASN A 500 1.66 -34.62 -11.36
CA ASN A 500 1.97 -35.74 -10.49
C ASN A 500 0.83 -36.77 -10.45
N VAL A 501 -0.41 -36.30 -10.61
CA VAL A 501 -1.63 -37.10 -10.50
C VAL A 501 -1.95 -37.82 -11.82
N PHE A 502 -1.72 -37.16 -12.95
CA PHE A 502 -1.99 -37.64 -14.31
C PHE A 502 -0.70 -37.66 -15.13
#